data_AF-A0A662T745-F1
#
_entry.id   AF-A0A662T745-F1
#
_cell.length_a   1.000
_cell.length_b   1.000
_cell.length_c   1.000
_cell.angle_alpha   90.00
_cell.angle_beta   90.00
_cell.angle_gamma   90.00
#
_symmetry.space_group_name_H-M   'P 1'
#
loop_
_entity.id
_entity.type
_entity.pdbx_description
1 polymer ?
#
loop_
_entity_poly.entity_id
_entity_poly.type
_entity_poly.pdbx_seq_one_letter_code
_entity_poly.pdbx_strand_id
1 'polypeptide(L)'
;MATIYEVHLGILLASEIPEDFDEVRDDWETTLKGKRTKIHTNLSRVVPDEDAYLDVIVNRSNAGYGEFIGTDHPRFDEISLKRELKMERAKSIYITNRNNAFAEGGAFETGVTGNKEKFRMNAIVTWMVTGDRDKIYGLVPKAKYILQGKKSLFDAVVGNMDHVINETELKPFFKYARYIPSVVATINKWMTQVAYAILVGKDDTYIDTKIASKGNDELAGYVNANMLNPDLDPTTSAITIEKDATTGRWGVKIVEATP
;
A
#
# COMPACT_ATOMS: atom_id res chain seq x y z
N MET A 1 11.52 28.11 -24.87
CA MET A 1 10.89 26.98 -24.19
C MET A 1 9.46 27.34 -23.83
N ALA A 2 8.51 26.73 -24.53
CA ALA A 2 7.10 26.84 -24.20
C ALA A 2 6.67 25.55 -23.51
N THR A 3 6.02 25.67 -22.36
CA THR A 3 5.28 24.55 -21.77
C THR A 3 4.18 24.18 -22.75
N ILE A 4 4.12 22.91 -23.16
CA ILE A 4 3.12 22.38 -24.10
C ILE A 4 2.03 21.60 -23.39
N TYR A 5 2.34 21.03 -22.22
CA TYR A 5 1.39 20.33 -21.38
C TYR A 5 1.73 20.54 -19.92
N GLU A 6 0.73 20.87 -19.10
CA GLU A 6 0.90 21.01 -17.65
C GLU A 6 -0.38 20.56 -16.96
N VAL A 7 -0.26 19.57 -16.08
CA VAL A 7 -1.39 19.03 -15.32
C VAL A 7 -0.97 18.71 -13.90
N HIS A 8 -1.85 18.98 -12.95
CA HIS A 8 -1.76 18.46 -11.59
C HIS A 8 -2.84 17.42 -11.36
N LEU A 9 -2.42 16.23 -10.91
CA LEU A 9 -3.28 15.09 -10.63
C LEU A 9 -3.45 14.95 -9.13
N GLY A 10 -4.57 15.45 -8.62
CA GLY A 10 -4.86 15.47 -7.18
C GLY A 10 -5.16 14.09 -6.61
N ILE A 11 -4.72 13.86 -5.37
CA ILE A 11 -5.12 12.69 -4.62
C ILE A 11 -6.62 12.73 -4.29
N LEU A 12 -7.26 11.55 -4.28
CA LEU A 12 -8.64 11.44 -3.82
C LEU A 12 -8.67 11.58 -2.30
N LEU A 13 -9.70 12.23 -1.78
CA LEU A 13 -9.96 12.29 -0.34
C LEU A 13 -10.72 11.04 0.10
N ALA A 14 -10.56 10.67 1.36
CA ALA A 14 -11.28 9.53 1.94
C ALA A 14 -12.81 9.64 1.82
N SER A 15 -13.34 10.87 1.88
CA SER A 15 -14.76 11.17 1.73
C SER A 15 -15.28 11.04 0.29
N GLU A 16 -14.40 10.92 -0.68
CA GLU A 16 -14.75 10.80 -2.11
C GLU A 16 -14.70 9.36 -2.59
N ILE A 17 -14.23 8.44 -1.75
CA ILE A 17 -14.27 7.02 -2.04
C ILE A 17 -15.74 6.58 -1.95
N PRO A 18 -16.34 6.08 -3.05
CA PRO A 18 -17.74 5.67 -3.06
C PRO A 18 -18.08 4.65 -1.97
N GLU A 19 -19.27 4.76 -1.37
CA GLU A 19 -19.70 3.90 -0.26
C GLU A 19 -19.81 2.43 -0.66
N ASP A 20 -20.12 2.15 -1.94
CA ASP A 20 -20.19 0.79 -2.50
C ASP A 20 -18.82 0.07 -2.52
N PHE A 21 -17.72 0.74 -2.17
CA PHE A 21 -16.43 0.09 -1.92
C PHE A 21 -16.43 -0.74 -0.64
N ASP A 22 -17.39 -0.50 0.26
CA ASP A 22 -17.59 -1.31 1.44
C ASP A 22 -17.96 -2.77 1.09
N GLU A 23 -18.43 -3.04 -0.14
CA GLU A 23 -18.59 -4.40 -0.66
C GLU A 23 -17.26 -5.17 -0.61
N VAL A 24 -16.11 -4.53 -0.85
CA VAL A 24 -14.79 -5.18 -0.77
C VAL A 24 -14.46 -5.60 0.67
N ARG A 25 -14.89 -4.82 1.65
CA ARG A 25 -14.74 -5.14 3.08
C ARG A 25 -15.63 -6.35 3.44
N ASP A 26 -16.85 -6.36 2.95
CA ASP A 26 -17.83 -7.40 3.26
C ASP A 26 -17.52 -8.72 2.50
N ASP A 27 -16.97 -8.62 1.29
CA ASP A 27 -16.39 -9.74 0.52
C ASP A 27 -15.17 -10.34 1.22
N TRP A 28 -14.29 -9.49 1.76
CA TRP A 28 -13.15 -9.94 2.55
C TRP A 28 -13.60 -10.72 3.79
N GLU A 29 -14.58 -10.19 4.53
CA GLU A 29 -15.17 -10.85 5.70
C GLU A 29 -15.77 -12.21 5.32
N THR A 30 -16.63 -12.20 4.29
CA THR A 30 -17.34 -13.39 3.79
C THR A 30 -16.36 -14.45 3.29
N THR A 31 -15.34 -14.04 2.54
CA THR A 31 -14.32 -14.95 2.00
C THR A 31 -13.50 -15.59 3.11
N LEU A 32 -13.08 -14.82 4.13
CA LEU A 32 -12.30 -15.37 5.23
C LEU A 32 -13.13 -16.33 6.09
N LYS A 33 -14.38 -15.97 6.40
CA LYS A 33 -15.32 -16.86 7.10
C LYS A 33 -15.59 -18.13 6.30
N GLY A 34 -15.85 -18.02 5.00
CA GLY A 34 -16.05 -19.16 4.10
C GLY A 34 -14.81 -20.08 3.99
N LYS A 35 -13.62 -19.54 4.24
CA LYS A 35 -12.36 -20.32 4.28
C LYS A 35 -12.02 -20.88 5.66
N ARG A 36 -12.85 -20.69 6.69
CA ARG A 36 -12.64 -21.19 8.07
C ARG A 36 -12.24 -22.66 8.10
N THR A 37 -13.04 -23.52 7.48
CA THR A 37 -12.79 -24.98 7.45
C THR A 37 -11.45 -25.29 6.81
N LYS A 38 -11.13 -24.66 5.67
CA LYS A 38 -9.84 -24.88 4.99
C LYS A 38 -8.65 -24.45 5.84
N ILE A 39 -8.75 -23.31 6.53
CA ILE A 39 -7.71 -22.82 7.43
C ILE A 39 -7.54 -23.77 8.60
N HIS A 40 -8.65 -24.21 9.20
CA HIS A 40 -8.64 -25.19 10.30
C HIS A 40 -8.06 -26.54 9.88
N THR A 41 -8.42 -27.06 8.70
CA THR A 41 -7.84 -28.30 8.14
C THR A 41 -6.33 -28.16 7.94
N ASN A 42 -5.87 -27.04 7.37
CA ASN A 42 -4.45 -26.81 7.17
C ASN A 42 -3.68 -26.72 8.50
N LEU A 43 -4.24 -26.03 9.49
CA LEU A 43 -3.62 -25.89 10.80
C LEU A 43 -3.59 -27.23 11.56
N SER A 44 -4.70 -27.97 11.50
CA SER A 44 -4.81 -29.32 12.07
C SER A 44 -3.91 -30.33 11.37
N ARG A 45 -3.58 -30.14 10.09
CA ARG A 45 -2.60 -30.98 9.39
C ARG A 45 -1.16 -30.73 9.85
N VAL A 46 -0.83 -29.49 10.21
CA VAL A 46 0.52 -29.12 10.68
C VAL A 46 0.73 -29.53 12.14
N VAL A 47 -0.31 -29.38 12.97
CA VAL A 47 -0.28 -29.72 14.40
C VAL A 47 -1.44 -30.66 14.72
N PRO A 48 -1.44 -31.92 14.25
CA PRO A 48 -2.56 -32.83 14.46
C PRO A 48 -2.85 -33.15 15.93
N ASP A 49 -1.80 -33.27 16.73
CA ASP A 49 -1.84 -33.78 18.10
C ASP A 49 -0.86 -33.04 19.01
N GLU A 50 -0.76 -33.51 20.25
CA GLU A 50 0.13 -32.96 21.26
C GLU A 50 1.61 -33.14 20.92
N ASP A 51 2.00 -34.26 20.30
CA ASP A 51 3.38 -34.54 19.95
C ASP A 51 3.86 -33.60 18.84
N ALA A 52 3.02 -33.38 17.82
CA ALA A 52 3.28 -32.39 16.79
C ALA A 52 3.29 -30.95 17.34
N TYR A 53 2.52 -30.65 18.39
CA TYR A 53 2.60 -29.36 19.07
C TYR A 53 3.97 -29.17 19.74
N LEU A 54 4.49 -30.21 20.40
CA LEU A 54 5.81 -30.17 21.00
C LEU A 54 6.89 -29.95 19.94
N ASP A 55 6.85 -30.69 18.83
CA ASP A 55 7.85 -30.56 17.78
C ASP A 55 7.79 -29.23 17.02
N VAL A 56 6.60 -28.86 16.52
CA VAL A 56 6.45 -27.72 15.61
C VAL A 56 6.44 -26.39 16.35
N ILE A 57 5.88 -26.34 17.56
CA ILE A 57 5.73 -25.09 18.31
C ILE A 57 6.76 -25.01 19.43
N VAL A 58 6.80 -25.99 20.33
CA VAL A 58 7.60 -25.88 21.56
C VAL A 58 9.10 -25.94 21.27
N ASN A 59 9.57 -26.99 20.60
CA ASN A 59 10.99 -27.20 20.33
C ASN A 59 11.57 -26.06 19.48
N ARG A 60 10.87 -25.67 18.42
CA ARG A 60 11.28 -24.54 17.58
C ARG A 60 11.31 -23.22 18.35
N SER A 61 10.31 -22.96 19.18
CA SER A 61 10.26 -21.75 19.98
C SER A 61 11.35 -21.71 21.05
N ASN A 62 11.65 -22.85 21.69
CA ASN A 62 12.69 -22.94 22.72
C ASN A 62 14.09 -22.79 22.12
N ALA A 63 14.34 -23.34 20.93
CA ALA A 63 15.59 -23.13 20.20
C ALA A 63 15.85 -21.64 19.96
N GLY A 64 14.90 -20.94 19.34
CA GLY A 64 15.04 -19.49 19.08
C GLY A 64 15.09 -18.64 20.36
N TYR A 65 14.39 -19.06 21.42
CA TYR A 65 14.47 -18.36 22.71
C TYR A 65 15.81 -18.56 23.41
N GLY A 66 16.42 -19.74 23.26
CA GLY A 66 17.76 -20.03 23.75
C GLY A 66 18.82 -19.19 23.06
N GLU A 67 18.71 -19.02 21.73
CA GLU A 67 19.57 -18.11 20.95
C GLU A 67 19.43 -16.66 21.42
N PHE A 68 18.23 -16.22 21.78
CA PHE A 68 17.97 -14.86 22.26
C PHE A 68 18.59 -14.56 23.63
N ILE A 69 18.51 -15.51 24.58
CA ILE A 69 19.06 -15.29 25.92
C ILE A 69 20.59 -15.43 25.92
N GLY A 70 21.13 -16.38 25.15
CA GLY A 70 22.53 -16.77 25.24
C GLY A 70 22.77 -17.74 26.40
N THR A 71 23.55 -18.80 26.14
CA THR A 71 23.86 -19.83 27.15
C THR A 71 24.77 -19.33 28.27
N ASP A 72 25.39 -18.16 28.10
CA ASP A 72 26.23 -17.47 29.07
C ASP A 72 25.42 -16.70 30.13
N HIS A 73 24.11 -16.56 29.95
CA HIS A 73 23.27 -15.88 30.93
C HIS A 73 23.26 -16.64 32.27
N PRO A 74 23.53 -15.99 33.42
CA PRO A 74 23.67 -16.66 34.73
C PRO A 74 22.47 -17.48 35.21
N ARG A 75 21.30 -17.26 34.60
CA ARG A 75 20.03 -17.96 34.90
C ARG A 75 19.46 -18.70 33.71
N PHE A 76 20.27 -18.97 32.68
CA PHE A 76 19.82 -19.62 31.45
C PHE A 76 19.04 -20.91 31.74
N ASP A 77 19.62 -21.82 32.52
CA ASP A 77 18.99 -23.12 32.83
C ASP A 77 17.66 -22.96 33.56
N GLU A 78 17.58 -22.06 34.54
CA GLU A 78 16.35 -21.81 35.31
C GLU A 78 15.24 -21.25 34.40
N ILE A 79 15.58 -20.30 33.53
CA ILE A 79 14.62 -19.64 32.64
C ILE A 79 14.14 -20.60 31.55
N SER A 80 15.08 -21.34 30.94
CA SER A 80 14.80 -22.31 29.87
C SER A 80 13.93 -23.45 30.39
N LEU A 81 14.28 -24.06 31.53
CA LEU A 81 13.48 -25.12 32.15
C LEU A 81 12.05 -24.66 32.48
N LYS A 82 11.91 -23.46 33.07
CA LYS A 82 10.60 -22.89 33.38
C LYS A 82 9.76 -22.67 32.12
N ARG A 83 10.39 -22.26 31.00
CA ARG A 83 9.70 -22.05 29.73
C ARG A 83 9.26 -23.39 29.12
N GLU A 84 10.16 -24.38 29.05
CA GLU A 84 9.88 -25.72 28.55
C GLU A 84 8.65 -26.33 29.23
N LEU A 85 8.67 -26.38 30.57
CA LEU A 85 7.55 -26.93 31.35
C LEU A 85 6.23 -26.18 31.13
N LYS A 86 6.29 -24.84 30.99
CA LYS A 86 5.08 -24.04 30.73
C LYS A 86 4.51 -24.29 29.34
N MET A 87 5.38 -24.39 28.34
CA MET A 87 4.98 -24.59 26.95
C MET A 87 4.41 -26.00 26.76
N GLU A 88 5.02 -27.02 27.36
CA GLU A 88 4.52 -28.39 27.36
C GLU A 88 3.16 -28.51 28.05
N ARG A 89 2.98 -27.87 29.21
CA ARG A 89 1.69 -27.84 29.91
C ARG A 89 0.54 -27.31 29.06
N ALA A 90 0.81 -26.48 28.05
CA ALA A 90 -0.20 -25.87 27.21
C ALA A 90 -0.67 -26.76 26.02
N LYS A 91 -0.09 -27.94 25.81
CA LYS A 91 -0.37 -28.79 24.62
C LYS A 91 -1.85 -29.13 24.42
N SER A 92 -2.52 -29.64 25.45
CA SER A 92 -3.94 -30.01 25.39
C SER A 92 -4.84 -28.78 25.23
N ILE A 93 -4.46 -27.69 25.90
CA ILE A 93 -5.16 -26.40 25.85
C ILE A 93 -5.08 -25.81 24.45
N TYR A 94 -3.92 -25.88 23.78
CA TYR A 94 -3.74 -25.38 22.43
C TYR A 94 -4.67 -26.09 21.43
N ILE A 95 -4.66 -27.43 21.42
CA ILE A 95 -5.49 -28.22 20.49
C ILE A 95 -6.98 -27.92 20.72
N THR A 96 -7.40 -27.89 21.99
CA THR A 96 -8.79 -27.59 22.38
C THR A 96 -9.20 -26.18 21.94
N ASN A 97 -8.41 -25.16 22.31
CA ASN A 97 -8.72 -23.77 22.01
C ASN A 97 -8.65 -23.46 20.52
N ARG A 98 -7.75 -24.11 19.76
CA ARG A 98 -7.74 -24.02 18.31
C ARG A 98 -9.06 -24.52 17.73
N ASN A 99 -9.49 -25.73 18.10
CA ASN A 99 -10.73 -26.30 17.58
C ASN A 99 -11.94 -25.43 17.95
N ASN A 100 -11.99 -24.92 19.18
CA ASN A 100 -13.03 -24.00 19.63
C ASN A 100 -13.00 -22.65 18.88
N ALA A 101 -11.82 -22.10 18.63
CA ALA A 101 -11.68 -20.83 17.90
C ALA A 101 -12.19 -20.93 16.47
N PHE A 102 -12.02 -22.09 15.83
CA PHE A 102 -12.48 -22.39 14.49
C PHE A 102 -13.86 -23.07 14.46
N ALA A 103 -14.59 -23.18 15.57
CA ALA A 103 -16.00 -23.55 15.54
C ALA A 103 -16.83 -22.46 14.84
N GLU A 104 -18.03 -22.81 14.37
CA GLU A 104 -18.98 -21.83 13.83
C GLU A 104 -19.35 -20.81 14.92
N GLY A 105 -19.34 -19.52 14.58
CA GLY A 105 -19.49 -18.43 15.56
C GLY A 105 -18.30 -18.27 16.51
N GLY A 106 -17.20 -19.01 16.31
CA GLY A 106 -16.05 -19.00 17.19
C GLY A 106 -15.22 -17.72 17.16
N ALA A 107 -14.12 -17.74 17.91
CA ALA A 107 -13.21 -16.59 18.03
C ALA A 107 -12.62 -16.16 16.68
N PHE A 108 -12.45 -17.08 15.72
CA PHE A 108 -11.99 -16.74 14.37
C PHE A 108 -13.00 -15.83 13.64
N GLU A 109 -14.27 -16.24 13.56
CA GLU A 109 -15.28 -15.48 12.83
C GLU A 109 -15.59 -14.15 13.52
N THR A 110 -15.60 -14.14 14.85
CA THR A 110 -15.74 -12.91 15.65
C THR A 110 -14.56 -11.97 15.41
N GLY A 111 -13.34 -12.51 15.37
CA GLY A 111 -12.12 -11.76 15.09
C GLY A 111 -12.10 -11.18 13.67
N VAL A 112 -12.55 -11.92 12.66
CA VAL A 112 -12.69 -11.43 11.28
C VAL A 112 -13.68 -10.27 11.25
N THR A 113 -14.87 -10.45 11.84
CA THR A 113 -15.90 -9.41 11.92
C THR A 113 -15.38 -8.15 12.60
N GLY A 114 -14.71 -8.29 13.74
CA GLY A 114 -14.20 -7.15 14.51
C GLY A 114 -13.02 -6.42 13.86
N ASN A 115 -12.34 -7.03 12.87
CA ASN A 115 -11.22 -6.40 12.17
C ASN A 115 -11.55 -5.92 10.75
N LYS A 116 -12.79 -6.13 10.27
CA LYS A 116 -13.17 -5.72 8.91
C LYS A 116 -12.99 -4.22 8.67
N GLU A 117 -13.25 -3.40 9.68
CA GLU A 117 -13.08 -1.96 9.53
C GLU A 117 -11.60 -1.54 9.49
N LYS A 118 -10.73 -2.26 10.19
CA LYS A 118 -9.27 -2.05 10.04
C LYS A 118 -8.79 -2.43 8.65
N PHE A 119 -9.35 -3.48 8.05
CA PHE A 119 -9.08 -3.84 6.66
C PHE A 119 -9.49 -2.71 5.72
N ARG A 120 -10.72 -2.19 5.87
CA ARG A 120 -11.22 -1.04 5.09
C ARG A 120 -10.32 0.18 5.24
N MET A 121 -9.94 0.55 6.45
CA MET A 121 -9.03 1.68 6.73
C MET A 121 -7.67 1.53 6.06
N ASN A 122 -7.16 0.31 5.88
CA ASN A 122 -5.91 0.09 5.16
C ASN A 122 -6.12 0.13 3.63
N ALA A 123 -7.26 -0.39 3.16
CA ALA A 123 -7.62 -0.39 1.74
C ALA A 123 -7.85 1.04 1.20
N ILE A 124 -8.44 1.93 2.02
CA ILE A 124 -8.77 3.30 1.61
C ILE A 124 -7.54 4.08 1.14
N VAL A 125 -6.37 3.82 1.71
CA VAL A 125 -5.10 4.45 1.32
C VAL A 125 -4.76 4.10 -0.13
N THR A 126 -4.94 2.83 -0.50
CA THR A 126 -4.69 2.38 -1.87
C THR A 126 -5.71 3.00 -2.82
N TRP A 127 -6.98 3.05 -2.42
CA TRP A 127 -8.04 3.65 -3.21
C TRP A 127 -7.87 5.16 -3.38
N MET A 128 -7.34 5.88 -2.39
CA MET A 128 -7.05 7.31 -2.51
C MET A 128 -6.06 7.63 -3.63
N VAL A 129 -5.11 6.72 -3.86
CA VAL A 129 -4.01 6.89 -4.82
C VAL A 129 -4.35 6.31 -6.20
N THR A 130 -4.96 5.13 -6.23
CA THR A 130 -5.20 4.38 -7.47
C THR A 130 -6.64 4.46 -7.95
N GLY A 131 -7.58 4.69 -7.05
CA GLY A 131 -9.02 4.57 -7.30
C GLY A 131 -9.46 3.13 -7.55
N ASP A 132 -10.69 2.99 -8.03
CA ASP A 132 -11.18 1.77 -8.67
C ASP A 132 -11.61 2.15 -10.09
N ARG A 133 -10.99 1.52 -11.09
CA ARG A 133 -11.10 1.91 -12.49
C ARG A 133 -12.50 1.74 -13.08
N ASP A 134 -13.40 1.08 -12.35
CA ASP A 134 -14.82 1.03 -12.69
C ASP A 134 -15.57 2.31 -12.26
N LYS A 135 -15.23 2.86 -11.09
CA LYS A 135 -16.02 3.91 -10.41
C LYS A 135 -15.33 5.27 -10.37
N ILE A 136 -14.05 5.29 -9.98
CA ILE A 136 -13.27 6.53 -9.83
C ILE A 136 -11.79 6.28 -10.11
N TYR A 137 -11.19 7.13 -10.94
CA TYR A 137 -9.78 7.04 -11.25
C TYR A 137 -8.94 7.88 -10.29
N GLY A 138 -7.98 7.25 -9.63
CA GLY A 138 -6.95 7.95 -8.87
C GLY A 138 -5.86 8.55 -9.76
N LEU A 139 -4.92 9.26 -9.15
CA LEU A 139 -3.83 9.93 -9.86
C LEU A 139 -2.88 8.94 -10.56
N VAL A 140 -2.63 7.75 -10.00
CA VAL A 140 -1.66 6.77 -10.57
C VAL A 140 -2.04 6.29 -11.97
N PRO A 141 -3.26 5.77 -12.22
CA PRO A 141 -3.66 5.39 -13.57
C PRO A 141 -3.73 6.58 -14.54
N LYS A 142 -4.08 7.77 -14.05
CA LYS A 142 -4.10 9.02 -14.85
C LYS A 142 -2.68 9.42 -15.28
N ALA A 143 -1.73 9.43 -14.35
CA ALA A 143 -0.32 9.72 -14.62
C ALA A 143 0.25 8.77 -15.68
N LYS A 144 -0.13 7.48 -15.64
CA LYS A 144 0.24 6.53 -16.70
C LYS A 144 -0.27 6.95 -18.08
N TYR A 145 -1.51 7.46 -18.21
CA TYR A 145 -2.02 7.91 -19.51
C TYR A 145 -1.29 9.15 -20.02
N ILE A 146 -1.01 10.11 -19.14
CA ILE A 146 -0.20 11.30 -19.46
C ILE A 146 1.20 10.89 -19.93
N LEU A 147 1.93 10.10 -19.14
CA LEU A 147 3.30 9.67 -19.48
C LEU A 147 3.37 8.83 -20.77
N GLN A 148 2.27 8.19 -21.16
CA GLN A 148 2.15 7.45 -22.43
C GLN A 148 1.79 8.34 -23.63
N GLY A 149 1.49 9.62 -23.44
CA GLY A 149 1.00 10.51 -24.49
C GLY A 149 -0.45 10.23 -24.90
N LYS A 150 -1.27 9.59 -24.05
CA LYS A 150 -2.61 9.12 -24.40
C LYS A 150 -3.70 10.10 -23.96
N LYS A 151 -3.76 11.25 -24.63
CA LYS A 151 -4.68 12.35 -24.29
C LYS A 151 -6.14 11.91 -24.25
N SER A 152 -6.63 11.22 -25.29
CA SER A 152 -8.03 10.79 -25.35
C SER A 152 -8.46 9.88 -24.19
N LEU A 153 -7.55 9.04 -23.69
CA LEU A 153 -7.83 8.19 -22.52
C LEU A 153 -7.80 9.00 -21.23
N PHE A 154 -6.94 10.01 -21.14
CA PHE A 154 -6.88 10.91 -20.00
C PHE A 154 -8.13 11.79 -19.91
N ASP A 155 -8.54 12.40 -21.02
CA ASP A 155 -9.73 13.27 -21.08
C ASP A 155 -11.02 12.54 -20.67
N ALA A 156 -11.09 11.23 -20.90
CA ALA A 156 -12.23 10.41 -20.50
C ALA A 156 -12.31 10.16 -18.99
N VAL A 157 -11.22 10.37 -18.24
CA VAL A 157 -11.13 10.04 -16.81
C VAL A 157 -10.73 11.21 -15.91
N VAL A 158 -10.39 12.37 -16.50
CA VAL A 158 -10.10 13.60 -15.76
C VAL A 158 -11.31 13.99 -14.92
N GLY A 159 -11.07 14.47 -13.70
CA GLY A 159 -12.14 14.88 -12.78
C GLY A 159 -11.79 16.15 -12.02
N ASN A 160 -12.71 16.57 -11.16
CA ASN A 160 -12.60 17.83 -10.40
C ASN A 160 -11.43 17.86 -9.39
N MET A 161 -10.82 16.70 -9.12
CA MET A 161 -9.60 16.60 -8.31
C MET A 161 -8.33 16.97 -9.10
N ASP A 162 -8.41 16.99 -10.42
CA ASP A 162 -7.29 17.31 -11.31
C ASP A 162 -7.39 18.77 -11.78
N HIS A 163 -6.23 19.37 -12.05
CA HIS A 163 -6.12 20.72 -12.58
C HIS A 163 -5.26 20.69 -13.84
N VAL A 164 -5.91 20.78 -15.00
CA VAL A 164 -5.24 20.93 -16.29
C VAL A 164 -4.92 22.42 -16.46
N ILE A 165 -3.63 22.74 -16.46
CA ILE A 165 -3.10 24.13 -16.46
C ILE A 165 -2.78 24.57 -17.89
N ASN A 166 -2.16 23.70 -18.67
CA ASN A 166 -1.80 23.96 -20.06
C ASN A 166 -2.03 22.71 -20.90
N GLU A 167 -2.63 22.87 -22.07
CA GLU A 167 -3.04 21.78 -22.94
C GLU A 167 -2.92 22.19 -24.41
N THR A 168 -1.68 22.29 -24.89
CA THR A 168 -1.40 22.56 -26.30
C THR A 168 -1.20 21.26 -27.08
N GLU A 169 -0.32 20.40 -26.58
CA GLU A 169 0.00 19.09 -27.18
C GLU A 169 0.46 18.14 -26.07
N LEU A 170 0.05 16.87 -26.11
CA LEU A 170 0.54 15.86 -25.20
C LEU A 170 1.41 14.85 -25.96
N LYS A 171 2.68 14.74 -25.58
CA LYS A 171 3.63 13.81 -26.18
C LYS A 171 3.89 12.62 -25.26
N PRO A 172 4.43 11.49 -25.76
CA PRO A 172 4.99 10.48 -24.87
C PRO A 172 6.14 11.10 -24.07
N PHE A 173 6.06 11.07 -22.74
CA PHE A 173 7.03 11.77 -21.88
C PHE A 173 8.44 11.16 -22.00
N PHE A 174 8.53 9.83 -22.13
CA PHE A 174 9.79 9.11 -22.23
C PHE A 174 10.05 8.53 -23.62
N LYS A 175 11.32 8.44 -24.01
CA LYS A 175 11.75 7.83 -25.28
C LYS A 175 11.31 6.37 -25.41
N TYR A 176 11.29 5.63 -24.29
CA TYR A 176 10.89 4.23 -24.27
C TYR A 176 9.81 3.98 -23.21
N ALA A 177 8.75 3.28 -23.60
CA ALA A 177 7.63 2.94 -22.71
C ALA A 177 8.04 2.11 -21.48
N ARG A 178 9.19 1.40 -21.54
CA ARG A 178 9.73 0.60 -20.42
C ARG A 178 10.14 1.43 -19.20
N TYR A 179 10.32 2.75 -19.33
CA TYR A 179 10.65 3.63 -18.21
C TYR A 179 9.41 4.01 -17.39
N ILE A 180 8.24 4.03 -18.02
CA ILE A 180 6.97 4.43 -17.40
C ILE A 180 6.65 3.60 -16.14
N PRO A 181 6.75 2.26 -16.13
CA PRO A 181 6.46 1.46 -14.94
C PRO A 181 7.26 1.87 -13.70
N SER A 182 8.55 2.19 -13.84
CA SER A 182 9.41 2.61 -12.73
C SER A 182 8.96 3.96 -12.17
N VAL A 183 8.64 4.92 -13.04
CA VAL A 183 8.16 6.24 -12.65
C VAL A 183 6.80 6.16 -11.97
N VAL A 184 5.87 5.38 -12.54
CA VAL A 184 4.55 5.14 -11.95
C VAL A 184 4.66 4.44 -10.59
N ALA A 185 5.60 3.51 -10.43
CA ALA A 185 5.87 2.87 -9.14
C ALA A 185 6.40 3.86 -8.10
N THR A 186 7.33 4.75 -8.50
CA THR A 186 7.83 5.83 -7.62
C THR A 186 6.70 6.78 -7.23
N ILE A 187 5.85 7.21 -8.17
CA ILE A 187 4.65 8.02 -7.89
C ILE A 187 3.76 7.31 -6.88
N ASN A 188 3.40 6.04 -7.13
CA ASN A 188 2.52 5.27 -6.25
C ASN A 188 3.09 5.16 -4.82
N LYS A 189 4.39 4.89 -4.70
CA LYS A 189 5.10 4.78 -3.42
C LYS A 189 4.98 6.06 -2.60
N TRP A 190 5.32 7.21 -3.19
CA TRP A 190 5.34 8.48 -2.46
C TRP A 190 3.94 9.04 -2.21
N MET A 191 3.02 8.91 -3.17
CA MET A 191 1.63 9.34 -2.96
C MET A 191 0.89 8.48 -1.93
N THR A 192 1.26 7.21 -1.76
CA THR A 192 0.78 6.38 -0.64
C THR A 192 1.22 6.95 0.72
N GLN A 193 2.44 7.47 0.82
CA GLN A 193 2.90 8.14 2.06
C GLN A 193 2.17 9.46 2.29
N VAL A 194 1.91 10.23 1.24
CA VAL A 194 1.07 11.43 1.31
C VAL A 194 -0.33 11.09 1.82
N ALA A 195 -0.96 10.03 1.30
CA ALA A 195 -2.27 9.56 1.76
C ALA A 195 -2.27 9.25 3.27
N TYR A 196 -1.27 8.50 3.76
CA TYR A 196 -1.11 8.23 5.19
C TYR A 196 -0.94 9.51 6.01
N ALA A 197 -0.14 10.46 5.54
CA ALA A 197 0.08 11.72 6.24
C ALA A 197 -1.20 12.55 6.35
N ILE A 198 -2.00 12.61 5.29
CA ILE A 198 -3.32 13.26 5.28
C ILE A 198 -4.26 12.60 6.28
N LEU A 199 -4.36 11.27 6.29
CA LEU A 199 -5.26 10.53 7.20
C LEU A 199 -4.88 10.68 8.68
N VAL A 200 -3.59 10.85 8.97
CA VAL A 200 -3.08 11.11 10.33
C VAL A 200 -3.14 12.60 10.69
N GLY A 201 -3.58 13.47 9.78
CA GLY A 201 -3.74 14.90 10.01
C GLY A 201 -2.42 15.66 10.09
N LYS A 202 -1.41 15.26 9.32
CA LYS A 202 -0.17 16.03 9.17
C LYS A 202 -0.41 17.29 8.34
N ASP A 203 0.28 18.36 8.71
CA ASP A 203 0.22 19.63 7.99
C ASP A 203 0.99 19.56 6.66
N ASP A 204 0.76 20.57 5.80
CA ASP A 204 1.40 20.64 4.48
C ASP A 204 2.92 20.75 4.58
N THR A 205 3.44 21.46 5.58
CA THR A 205 4.89 21.60 5.81
C THR A 205 5.55 20.25 6.09
N TYR A 206 4.90 19.40 6.87
CA TYR A 206 5.36 18.04 7.14
C TYR A 206 5.38 17.21 5.86
N ILE A 207 4.30 17.25 5.09
CA ILE A 207 4.19 16.50 3.83
C ILE A 207 5.28 16.97 2.85
N ASP A 208 5.45 18.27 2.69
CA ASP A 208 6.44 18.87 1.81
C ASP A 208 7.87 18.44 2.17
N THR A 209 8.26 18.65 3.43
CA THR A 209 9.65 18.47 3.88
C THR A 209 10.04 17.01 4.14
N LYS A 210 9.09 16.14 4.52
CA LYS A 210 9.40 14.74 4.87
C LYS A 210 9.10 13.74 3.77
N ILE A 211 8.18 14.08 2.86
CA ILE A 211 7.65 13.16 1.85
C ILE A 211 7.90 13.71 0.45
N ALA A 212 7.32 14.88 0.12
CA ALA A 212 7.36 15.43 -1.23
C ALA A 212 8.79 15.73 -1.69
N SER A 213 9.62 16.36 -0.84
CA SER A 213 11.03 16.62 -1.15
C SER A 213 11.79 15.34 -1.56
N LYS A 214 11.66 14.25 -0.80
CA LYS A 214 12.32 12.98 -1.12
C LYS A 214 11.75 12.33 -2.38
N GLY A 215 10.43 12.45 -2.57
CA GLY A 215 9.77 11.98 -3.79
C GLY A 215 10.24 12.73 -5.03
N ASN A 216 10.37 14.05 -4.91
CA ASN A 216 10.85 14.94 -5.97
C ASN A 216 12.30 14.66 -6.32
N ASP A 217 13.16 14.41 -5.32
CA ASP A 217 14.56 14.01 -5.56
C ASP A 217 14.65 12.73 -6.39
N GLU A 218 13.81 11.72 -6.08
CA GLU A 218 13.78 10.46 -6.84
C GLU A 218 13.15 10.64 -8.23
N LEU A 219 12.09 11.43 -8.35
CA LEU A 219 11.40 11.68 -9.62
C LEU A 219 12.28 12.48 -10.59
N ALA A 220 13.03 13.46 -10.09
CA ALA A 220 14.00 14.22 -10.87
C ALA A 220 15.06 13.31 -11.52
N GLY A 221 15.43 12.20 -10.87
CA GLY A 221 16.35 11.21 -11.43
C GLY A 221 15.88 10.60 -12.76
N TYR A 222 14.57 10.55 -13.01
CA TYR A 222 14.02 10.03 -14.27
C TYR A 222 13.96 11.07 -15.40
N VAL A 223 13.94 12.36 -15.06
CA VAL A 223 13.82 13.46 -16.02
C VAL A 223 15.22 13.89 -16.46
N ASN A 224 15.73 13.24 -17.50
CA ASN A 224 17.06 13.52 -18.03
C ASN A 224 17.13 13.23 -19.52
N ALA A 225 18.15 13.77 -20.20
CA ALA A 225 18.33 13.66 -21.65
C ALA A 225 18.45 12.21 -22.17
N ASN A 226 18.79 11.23 -21.31
CA ASN A 226 18.90 9.83 -21.72
C ASN A 226 17.55 9.09 -21.72
N MET A 227 16.60 9.55 -20.90
CA MET A 227 15.32 8.89 -20.67
C MET A 227 14.15 9.62 -21.33
N LEU A 228 14.19 10.95 -21.32
CA LEU A 228 13.14 11.82 -21.83
C LEU A 228 12.99 11.67 -23.35
N ASN A 229 11.78 11.93 -23.84
CA ASN A 229 11.55 12.09 -25.27
C ASN A 229 12.43 13.23 -25.82
N PRO A 230 13.17 13.04 -26.94
CA PRO A 230 14.04 14.06 -27.50
C PRO A 230 13.32 15.34 -27.96
N ASP A 231 12.00 15.28 -28.16
CA ASP A 231 11.18 16.45 -28.46
C ASP A 231 10.90 17.34 -27.24
N LEU A 232 11.21 16.84 -26.03
CA LEU A 232 11.00 17.53 -24.77
C LEU A 232 12.33 18.02 -24.21
N ASP A 233 12.30 19.16 -23.54
CA ASP A 233 13.46 19.71 -22.86
C ASP A 233 13.58 19.14 -21.42
N PRO A 234 14.70 18.48 -21.08
CA PRO A 234 14.93 17.96 -19.73
C PRO A 234 15.17 19.01 -18.65
N THR A 235 15.39 20.28 -19.00
CA THR A 235 15.60 21.34 -17.99
C THR A 235 14.30 22.00 -17.52
N THR A 236 13.26 21.96 -18.36
CA THR A 236 11.95 22.57 -18.09
C THR A 236 10.83 21.56 -17.93
N SER A 237 10.96 20.35 -18.46
CA SER A 237 10.02 19.25 -18.17
C SER A 237 10.25 18.75 -16.74
N ALA A 238 9.18 18.35 -16.06
CA ALA A 238 9.26 17.92 -14.67
C ALA A 238 8.13 16.96 -14.28
N ILE A 239 8.40 16.14 -13.27
CA ILE A 239 7.39 15.37 -12.54
C ILE A 239 7.62 15.67 -11.07
N THR A 240 6.69 16.39 -10.44
CA THR A 240 6.80 16.80 -9.03
C THR A 240 5.58 16.38 -8.23
N ILE A 241 5.78 16.14 -6.94
CA ILE A 241 4.75 16.00 -5.93
C ILE A 241 4.66 17.36 -5.25
N GLU A 242 3.47 17.96 -5.35
CA GLU A 242 3.22 19.29 -4.78
C GLU A 242 1.74 19.46 -4.46
N LYS A 243 1.46 20.50 -3.67
CA LYS A 243 0.09 20.94 -3.40
C LYS A 243 -0.33 21.96 -4.43
N ASP A 244 -1.42 21.68 -5.13
CA ASP A 244 -2.00 22.62 -6.08
C ASP A 244 -2.88 23.64 -5.34
N ALA A 245 -2.68 24.92 -5.64
CA ALA A 245 -3.38 26.01 -4.98
C ALA A 245 -4.86 26.12 -5.43
N THR A 246 -5.18 25.68 -6.65
CA THR A 246 -6.55 25.77 -7.20
C THR A 246 -7.46 24.72 -6.57
N THR A 247 -7.00 23.46 -6.53
CA THR A 247 -7.74 22.33 -5.97
C THR A 247 -7.53 22.20 -4.45
N GLY A 248 -6.47 22.80 -3.91
CA GLY A 248 -6.07 22.65 -2.52
C GLY A 248 -5.54 21.25 -2.19
N ARG A 249 -5.16 20.44 -3.19
CA ARG A 249 -4.81 19.03 -3.02
C ARG A 249 -3.33 18.78 -3.22
N TRP A 250 -2.80 17.86 -2.43
CA TRP A 250 -1.56 17.18 -2.78
C TRP A 250 -1.78 16.27 -3.97
N GLY A 251 -0.80 16.22 -4.87
CA GLY A 251 -0.91 15.44 -6.09
C GLY A 251 0.42 15.37 -6.82
N VAL A 252 0.37 14.86 -8.04
CA VAL A 252 1.51 14.82 -8.95
C VAL A 252 1.29 15.83 -10.06
N LYS A 253 2.21 16.77 -10.17
CA LYS A 253 2.31 17.68 -11.30
C LYS A 253 3.23 17.11 -12.36
N ILE A 254 2.78 17.12 -13.62
CA ILE A 254 3.55 16.72 -14.79
C ILE A 254 3.61 17.91 -15.74
N VAL A 255 4.82 18.28 -16.13
CA VAL A 255 5.13 19.40 -17.02
C VAL A 255 5.91 18.88 -18.22
N GLU A 256 5.37 19.12 -19.42
CA GLU A 256 6.06 18.89 -20.69
C GLU A 256 6.37 20.24 -21.33
N ALA A 257 7.64 20.45 -21.67
CA ALA A 257 8.09 21.64 -22.35
C ALA A 257 9.00 21.28 -23.52
N THR A 258 8.92 22.04 -24.59
CA THR A 258 9.81 21.89 -25.75
C THR A 258 11.05 22.79 -25.59
N PRO A 259 12.18 22.43 -26.24
CA PRO A 259 13.35 23.30 -26.36
C PRO A 259 13.04 24.73 -26.84
#